data_AF-A0A2M7R815-F1
#
_entry.id   AF-A0A2M7R815-F1
#
_cell.length_a   1.000
_cell.length_b   1.000
_cell.length_c   1.000
_cell.angle_alpha   90.00
_cell.angle_beta   90.00
_cell.angle_gamma   90.00
#
_symmetry.space_group_name_H-M   'P 1'
#
loop_
_entity.id
_entity.type
_entity.pdbx_description
1 polymer ?
#
loop_
_entity_poly.entity_id
_entity_poly.type
_entity_poly.pdbx_seq_one_letter_code
_entity_poly.pdbx_strand_id
1 'polypeptide(L)' 'MDYQPIVGLEIHVELNTKSKMFCSCGNNPNAVIPNSEICPICMGHPGVLPVINEEAVKKTIKTGLAL' A
#
# COMPACT_ATOMS: atom_id res chain seq x y z
N MET A 1 -5.17 41.35 -15.16
CA MET A 1 -5.59 40.22 -14.30
C MET A 1 -4.29 39.55 -13.95
N ASP A 2 -3.71 39.89 -12.80
CA ASP A 2 -2.27 39.69 -12.58
C ASP A 2 -2.02 38.68 -11.47
N TYR A 3 -2.76 37.56 -11.49
CA TYR A 3 -2.52 36.44 -10.57
C TYR A 3 -2.26 35.16 -11.36
N GLN A 4 -1.23 34.43 -10.94
CA GLN A 4 -0.89 33.12 -11.46
C GLN A 4 -1.10 32.08 -10.36
N PRO A 5 -2.02 31.12 -10.53
CA PRO A 5 -2.22 30.08 -9.55
C PRO A 5 -1.06 29.07 -9.57
N ILE A 6 -0.62 28.65 -8.39
CA ILE A 6 0.33 27.56 -8.20
C ILE A 6 -0.42 26.44 -7.49
N VAL A 7 -0.47 25.26 -8.12
CA VAL A 7 -1.20 24.09 -7.60
C VAL A 7 -0.23 22.92 -7.47
N GLY A 8 -0.19 22.31 -6.29
CA GLY A 8 0.51 21.06 -6.01
C GLY A 8 -0.49 19.96 -5.67
N LEU A 9 -0.17 18.72 -6.05
CA LEU A 9 -1.01 17.55 -5.79
C LEU A 9 -0.19 16.48 -5.06
N GLU A 10 -0.83 15.81 -4.11
CA GLU A 10 -0.33 14.58 -3.48
C GLU A 10 -1.22 13.43 -3.92
N ILE A 11 -0.63 12.36 -4.43
CA ILE A 11 -1.35 11.23 -5.04
C ILE A 11 -0.92 9.96 -4.34
N HIS A 12 -1.89 9.27 -3.73
CA HIS A 12 -1.72 7.90 -3.23
C HIS A 12 -2.38 6.91 -4.19
N VAL A 13 -1.69 5.80 -4.46
CA VAL A 13 -2.17 4.72 -5.32
C VAL A 13 -2.06 3.41 -4.57
N GLU A 14 -3.16 2.65 -4.49
CA GLU A 14 -3.14 1.30 -3.93
C GLU A 14 -2.56 0.31 -4.94
N LEU A 15 -1.47 -0.37 -4.57
CA LEU A 15 -0.86 -1.38 -5.44
C LEU A 15 -1.72 -2.64 -5.47
N ASN A 16 -2.05 -3.11 -6.68
CA ASN A 16 -2.85 -4.31 -6.92
C ASN A 16 -2.09 -5.63 -6.67
N THR A 17 -1.46 -5.77 -5.50
CA THR A 17 -0.71 -6.96 -5.06
C THR A 17 -1.64 -8.01 -4.46
N LYS A 18 -1.19 -9.27 -4.39
CA LYS A 18 -1.99 -10.35 -3.79
C LYS A 18 -2.01 -10.30 -2.26
N SER A 19 -0.88 -9.92 -1.65
CA SER A 19 -0.71 -9.84 -0.19
C SER A 19 -0.35 -8.42 0.24
N LYS A 20 -0.56 -8.09 1.52
CA LYS A 20 -0.21 -6.79 2.11
C LYS A 20 1.30 -6.52 2.02
N MET A 21 1.69 -5.28 2.31
CA MET A 21 3.08 -4.82 2.18
C MET A 21 4.07 -5.52 3.14
N PHE A 22 3.61 -5.90 4.33
CA PHE A 22 4.48 -6.35 5.42
C PHE A 22 4.12 -7.73 6.01
N CYS A 23 3.11 -8.40 5.47
CA CYS A 23 2.65 -9.71 5.92
C CYS A 23 1.95 -10.48 4.79
N SER A 24 1.60 -11.74 5.04
CA SER A 24 0.98 -12.64 4.06
C SER A 24 -0.55 -12.53 3.94
N CYS A 25 -1.21 -11.63 4.67
CA CYS A 25 -2.65 -11.41 4.54
C CYS A 25 -3.01 -10.93 3.12
N GLY A 26 -4.22 -11.25 2.66
CA GLY A 26 -4.76 -10.71 1.41
C GLY A 26 -4.77 -9.18 1.38
N ASN A 27 -4.47 -8.61 0.21
CA ASN A 27 -4.65 -7.20 -0.07
C ASN A 27 -5.90 -6.98 -0.93
N ASN A 28 -7.07 -7.21 -0.34
CA ASN A 28 -8.36 -7.04 -1.01
C ASN A 28 -9.13 -5.82 -0.48
N PRO A 29 -9.13 -4.68 -1.19
CA PRO A 29 -9.87 -3.49 -0.77
C PRO A 29 -11.40 -3.68 -0.81
N ASN A 30 -11.88 -4.73 -1.47
CA ASN A 30 -13.30 -5.04 -1.59
C ASN A 30 -13.78 -6.06 -0.54
N ALA A 31 -12.95 -6.41 0.46
CA ALA A 31 -13.36 -7.31 1.53
C ALA A 31 -14.53 -6.72 2.33
N VAL A 32 -15.65 -7.44 2.40
CA VAL A 32 -16.90 -6.98 3.04
C VAL A 32 -17.04 -7.38 4.51
N ILE A 33 -16.28 -8.40 4.95
CA ILE A 33 -16.31 -8.87 6.34
C ILE A 33 -15.22 -8.14 7.14
N PRO A 34 -15.57 -7.38 8.19
CA PRO A 34 -14.59 -6.70 9.03
C PRO A 34 -13.60 -7.68 9.66
N ASN A 35 -12.33 -7.31 9.73
CA ASN A 35 -11.29 -8.10 10.40
C ASN A 35 -11.18 -9.55 9.90
N SER A 36 -11.49 -9.80 8.62
CA SER A 36 -11.37 -11.14 8.00
C SER A 36 -9.98 -11.41 7.42
N GLU A 37 -9.27 -10.37 6.98
CA GLU A 37 -7.92 -10.48 6.37
C GLU A 37 -6.84 -9.86 7.27
N ILE A 38 -6.77 -10.30 8.52
CA ILE A 38 -5.84 -9.78 9.54
C ILE A 38 -4.90 -10.86 10.05
N CYS A 39 -3.76 -10.44 10.60
CA CYS A 39 -2.82 -11.28 11.33
C CYS A 39 -2.13 -10.45 12.41
N PRO A 40 -1.39 -11.07 13.35
CA PRO A 40 -0.66 -10.36 14.39
C PRO A 40 0.25 -9.24 13.86
N ILE A 41 0.87 -9.41 12.68
CA ILE A 41 1.76 -8.40 12.07
C ILE A 41 0.97 -7.14 11.70
N CYS A 42 -0.08 -7.25 10.88
CA CYS A 42 -0.84 -6.07 10.45
C CYS A 42 -1.77 -5.51 11.53
N MET A 43 -1.95 -6.22 12.64
CA MET A 43 -2.61 -5.72 13.83
C MET A 43 -1.64 -5.14 14.88
N GLY A 44 -0.33 -5.18 14.63
CA GLY A 44 0.67 -4.60 15.53
C GLY A 44 0.78 -5.30 16.89
N HIS A 45 0.59 -6.62 16.94
CA HIS A 45 0.73 -7.36 18.19
C HIS A 45 2.17 -7.30 18.73
N PRO A 46 2.37 -7.41 20.06
CA PRO A 46 3.70 -7.46 20.64
C PRO A 46 4.54 -8.62 20.09
N GLY A 47 5.81 -8.35 19.76
CA GLY A 47 6.78 -9.37 19.34
C GLY A 47 6.75 -9.76 17.85
N VAL A 48 5.90 -9.12 17.03
CA VAL A 48 5.84 -9.36 15.59
C VAL A 48 6.86 -8.50 14.83
N LEU A 49 7.28 -8.97 13.65
CA LEU A 49 8.19 -8.24 12.76
C LEU A 49 7.60 -8.15 11.34
N PRO A 50 7.76 -7.02 10.64
CA PRO A 50 7.31 -6.87 9.26
C PRO A 50 8.24 -7.61 8.29
N VAL A 51 7.66 -8.16 7.22
CA VAL A 51 8.41 -8.77 6.10
C VAL A 51 7.95 -8.13 4.79
N ILE A 52 8.86 -7.47 4.09
CA ILE A 52 8.56 -6.70 2.88
C ILE A 52 8.00 -7.57 1.75
N ASN A 53 7.01 -7.04 1.03
CA ASN A 53 6.43 -7.68 -0.14
C ASN A 53 7.26 -7.37 -1.41
N GLU A 54 7.87 -8.42 -1.98
CA GLU A 54 8.68 -8.33 -3.18
C GLU A 54 7.90 -7.80 -4.41
N GLU A 55 6.63 -8.21 -4.57
CA GLU A 55 5.78 -7.76 -5.68
C GLU A 55 5.50 -6.26 -5.57
N ALA A 56 5.24 -5.77 -4.35
CA ALA A 56 5.03 -4.35 -4.09
C ALA A 56 6.27 -3.53 -4.48
N VAL A 57 7.46 -3.96 -4.07
CA VAL A 57 8.74 -3.30 -4.42
C VAL A 57 8.93 -3.25 -5.94
N LYS A 58 8.73 -4.38 -6.64
CA LYS A 58 8.84 -4.44 -8.10
C LYS A 58 7.88 -3.48 -8.79
N LYS A 59 6.64 -3.36 -8.31
CA LYS A 59 5.65 -2.42 -8.86
C LYS A 59 6.04 -0.97 -8.60
N THR A 60 6.51 -0.64 -7.40
CA THR A 60 7.00 0.71 -7.09
C THR A 60 8.17 1.12 -7.98
N ILE A 61 9.15 0.23 -8.18
CA ILE A 61 10.29 0.48 -9.10
C ILE A 61 9.77 0.67 -10.53
N LYS A 62 8.85 -0.20 -10.99
CA LYS A 62 8.27 -0.09 -12.33
C LYS A 62 7.56 1.25 -12.54
N THR A 63 6.80 1.73 -11.56
CA THR A 63 6.15 3.04 -11.63
C THR A 63 7.18 4.17 -11.66
N GLY A 64 8.21 4.10 -10.81
CA GLY A 64 9.28 5.11 -10.77
C GLY A 64 10.14 5.17 -12.04
N LEU A 65 10.21 4.09 -12.82
CA LEU A 65 10.87 4.08 -14.13
C LEU A 65 9.95 4.54 -15.28
N ALA A 66 8.64 4.54 -15.07
CA ALA A 66 7.65 4.88 -16.09
C ALA A 66 7.24 6.36 -16.07
N LEU A 67 7.46 7.04 -14.94
CA LEU A 67 7.23 8.48 -14.74
C LEU A 67 8.53 9.27 -14.93
#